data_AF-A0A1B6G4Y9-F1
#
_entry.id   AF-A0A1B6G4Y9-F1
#
_cell.length_a   1.000
_cell.length_b   1.000
_cell.length_c   1.000
_cell.angle_alpha   90.00
_cell.angle_beta   90.00
_cell.angle_gamma   90.00
#
_symmetry.space_group_name_H-M   'P 1'
#
loop_
_entity.id
_entity.type
_entity.pdbx_description
1 polymer ?
#
loop_
_entity_poly.entity_id
_entity_poly.type
_entity_poly.pdbx_seq_one_letter_code
_entity_poly.pdbx_strand_id
1 'polypeptide(L)'
;VSFMTDIRFIVGLFEGVTYPSIYAVWSRWAPPQERARVVSIVSSGGFFSIVAGPVCGFIANTLGWPYIFYITGIMGLIWCAVWWIVVKDKPEDDPHISSEELKFLKEYLDGGPNDTIPKHIIYPWDK
;
A
#
# COMPACT_ATOMS: atom_id res chain seq x y z
N VAL A 1 4.43 0.15 -33.50
CA VAL A 1 4.10 -1.12 -32.82
C VAL A 1 5.13 -1.45 -31.75
N SER A 2 6.43 -1.45 -32.06
CA SER A 2 7.51 -1.76 -31.09
C SER A 2 7.46 -0.92 -29.80
N PHE A 3 7.37 0.41 -29.91
CA PHE A 3 7.35 1.32 -28.75
C PHE A 3 6.23 1.02 -27.71
N MET A 4 5.05 0.61 -28.17
CA MET A 4 3.93 0.27 -27.28
C MET A 4 4.18 -1.04 -26.53
N THR A 5 4.84 -2.00 -27.18
CA THR A 5 5.22 -3.28 -26.58
C THR A 5 6.27 -3.08 -25.50
N ASP A 6 7.27 -2.22 -25.77
CA ASP A 6 8.34 -1.92 -24.82
C ASP A 6 7.79 -1.28 -23.54
N ILE A 7 6.88 -0.30 -23.67
CA ILE A 7 6.23 0.33 -22.51
C ILE A 7 5.39 -0.70 -21.72
N ARG A 8 4.64 -1.56 -22.41
CA ARG A 8 3.84 -2.60 -21.73
C ARG A 8 4.69 -3.59 -20.97
N PHE A 9 5.85 -3.97 -21.52
CA PHE A 9 6.80 -4.83 -20.83
C PHE A 9 7.31 -4.19 -19.54
N ILE A 10 7.68 -2.91 -19.60
CA ILE A 10 8.14 -2.15 -18.44
C ILE A 10 7.04 -2.05 -17.37
N VAL A 11 5.81 -1.72 -17.77
CA VAL A 11 4.67 -1.63 -16.83
C VAL A 11 4.41 -2.98 -16.15
N GLY A 12 4.37 -4.07 -16.92
CA GLY A 12 4.14 -5.40 -16.36
C GLY A 12 5.24 -5.85 -15.39
N LEU A 13 6.50 -5.48 -15.65
CA LEU A 13 7.62 -5.76 -14.75
C LEU A 13 7.44 -5.07 -13.38
N PHE A 14 7.11 -3.78 -13.38
CA PHE A 14 6.90 -3.03 -12.14
C PHE A 14 5.65 -3.47 -11.38
N GLU A 15 4.56 -3.78 -12.08
CA GLU A 15 3.33 -4.28 -11.47
C GLU A 15 3.55 -5.61 -10.73
N GLY A 16 4.34 -6.53 -11.31
CA GLY A 16 4.67 -7.81 -10.70
C GLY A 16 5.44 -7.72 -9.39
N VAL A 17 6.25 -6.67 -9.20
CA VAL A 17 7.06 -6.45 -7.98
C VAL A 17 6.25 -5.73 -6.88
N THR A 18 5.10 -5.15 -7.22
CA THR A 18 4.30 -4.33 -6.30
C THR A 18 3.74 -5.16 -5.15
N TYR A 19 3.11 -6.30 -5.43
CA TYR A 19 2.54 -7.17 -4.40
C TYR A 19 3.56 -7.69 -3.37
N PRO A 20 4.69 -8.32 -3.76
CA PRO A 20 5.65 -8.82 -2.78
C PRO A 20 6.28 -7.68 -1.94
N SER A 21 6.48 -6.51 -2.54
CA SER A 21 7.01 -5.34 -1.84
C SER A 21 6.05 -4.85 -0.75
N ILE A 22 4.76 -4.76 -1.06
CA ILE A 22 3.72 -4.38 -0.08
C ILE A 22 3.64 -5.39 1.06
N TYR A 23 3.70 -6.69 0.75
CA TYR A 23 3.68 -7.73 1.78
C TYR A 23 4.90 -7.69 2.70
N ALA A 24 6.07 -7.29 2.20
CA ALA A 24 7.30 -7.11 2.98
C ALA A 24 7.22 -5.88 3.90
N VAL A 25 6.61 -4.79 3.45
CA VAL A 25 6.33 -3.63 4.31
C VAL A 25 5.35 -4.02 5.41
N TRP A 26 4.24 -4.70 5.07
CA TRP A 26 3.26 -5.15 6.07
C TRP A 26 3.83 -6.14 7.08
N SER A 27 4.76 -7.01 6.69
CA SER A 27 5.37 -7.94 7.65
C SER A 27 6.20 -7.24 8.73
N ARG A 28 6.66 -6.01 8.47
CA ARG A 28 7.41 -5.18 9.43
C ARG A 28 6.51 -4.23 10.23
N TRP A 29 5.37 -3.85 9.65
CA TRP A 29 4.48 -2.81 10.18
C TRP A 29 3.18 -3.34 10.80
N ALA A 30 2.74 -4.56 10.49
CA ALA A 30 1.47 -5.10 10.97
C ALA A 30 1.68 -6.36 11.84
N PRO A 31 1.14 -6.39 13.08
CA PRO A 31 1.15 -7.59 13.89
C PRO A 31 0.26 -8.70 13.27
N PRO A 32 0.58 -9.99 13.51
CA PRO A 32 -0.07 -11.10 12.82
C PRO A 32 -1.58 -11.19 13.03
N GLN A 33 -2.12 -10.73 14.16
CA GLN A 33 -3.57 -10.69 14.39
C GLN A 33 -4.30 -9.67 13.49
N GLU A 34 -3.68 -8.53 13.20
CA GLU A 34 -4.31 -7.43 12.44
C GLU A 34 -3.96 -7.47 10.94
N ARG A 35 -3.01 -8.31 10.54
CA ARG A 35 -2.62 -8.47 9.13
C ARG A 35 -3.80 -8.82 8.24
N ALA A 36 -4.73 -9.66 8.71
CA ALA A 36 -5.95 -9.99 7.97
C ALA A 36 -6.85 -8.75 7.77
N ARG A 37 -6.99 -7.90 8.80
CA ARG A 37 -7.78 -6.66 8.74
C ARG A 37 -7.18 -5.66 7.75
N VAL A 38 -5.86 -5.47 7.79
CA VAL A 38 -5.13 -4.63 6.82
C VAL A 38 -5.33 -5.13 5.39
N VAL A 39 -5.21 -6.43 5.16
CA VAL A 39 -5.44 -7.04 3.84
C VAL A 39 -6.88 -6.83 3.37
N SER A 40 -7.88 -6.98 4.26
CA SER A 40 -9.28 -6.73 3.93
C SER A 40 -9.54 -5.25 3.56
N ILE A 41 -8.93 -4.31 4.28
CA ILE A 41 -9.02 -2.88 3.96
C ILE A 41 -8.42 -2.61 2.57
N VAL A 42 -7.23 -3.14 2.29
CA VAL A 42 -6.56 -2.94 0.99
C VAL A 42 -7.34 -3.58 -0.15
N SER A 43 -7.94 -4.75 0.10
CA SER A 43 -8.79 -5.44 -0.88
C SER A 43 -10.04 -4.61 -1.24
N SER A 44 -10.58 -3.84 -0.28
CA SER A 44 -11.70 -2.93 -0.57
C SER A 44 -11.32 -1.76 -1.49
N GLY A 45 -10.03 -1.44 -1.62
CA GLY A 45 -9.53 -0.50 -2.62
C GLY A 45 -9.82 -0.92 -4.07
N GLY A 46 -10.00 -2.23 -4.32
CA GLY A 46 -10.33 -2.76 -5.65
C GLY A 46 -11.65 -2.22 -6.23
N PHE A 47 -12.58 -1.76 -5.37
CA PHE A 47 -13.81 -1.12 -5.81
C PHE A 47 -13.58 0.22 -6.52
N PHE A 48 -12.44 0.87 -6.27
CA PHE A 48 -12.07 2.12 -6.96
C PHE A 48 -11.91 1.91 -8.48
N SER A 49 -11.45 0.74 -8.90
CA SER A 49 -11.30 0.37 -10.31
C SER A 49 -12.63 0.36 -11.08
N ILE A 50 -13.75 0.11 -10.38
CA ILE A 50 -15.10 0.12 -10.98
C ILE A 50 -15.48 1.54 -11.41
N VAL A 51 -15.08 2.55 -10.63
CA VAL A 51 -15.34 3.97 -10.95
C VAL A 51 -14.30 4.51 -11.93
N ALA A 52 -13.06 4.01 -11.89
CA ALA A 52 -11.99 4.43 -12.79
C ALA A 52 -12.30 4.18 -14.27
N GLY A 53 -12.94 3.05 -14.61
CA GLY A 53 -13.30 2.71 -16.00
C GLY A 53 -14.19 3.76 -16.70
N PRO A 54 -15.36 4.11 -16.14
CA PRO A 54 -16.22 5.17 -16.67
C PRO A 54 -15.54 6.54 -16.73
N VAL A 55 -14.72 6.89 -15.73
CA VAL A 55 -13.97 8.15 -15.71
C VAL A 55 -12.97 8.21 -16.86
N CYS A 56 -12.23 7.13 -17.12
CA CYS A 56 -11.34 7.04 -18.29
C CYS A 56 -12.11 7.17 -19.61
N GLY A 57 -13.30 6.55 -19.72
CA GLY A 57 -14.17 6.67 -20.89
C GLY A 57 -14.66 8.11 -21.13
N PHE A 58 -15.03 8.82 -20.06
CA PHE A 58 -15.43 10.22 -20.14
C PHE A 58 -14.27 11.15 -20.57
N ILE A 59 -13.07 10.93 -20.03
CA ILE A 59 -11.86 11.67 -20.39
C ILE A 59 -11.48 11.38 -21.86
N ALA A 60 -11.57 10.13 -22.31
CA ALA A 60 -11.29 9.74 -23.69
C ALA A 60 -12.19 10.49 -24.69
N ASN A 61 -13.47 10.64 -24.35
CA ASN A 61 -14.47 11.26 -25.23
C ASN A 61 -14.37 12.79 -25.27
N THR A 62 -13.92 13.43 -24.18
CA THR A 62 -13.86 14.90 -24.07
C THR A 62 -12.52 15.48 -24.48
N LEU A 63 -11.42 14.89 -24.03
CA LEU A 63 -10.05 15.41 -24.20
C LEU A 63 -9.20 14.53 -25.14
N GLY A 64 -9.66 13.32 -25.45
CA GLY A 64 -8.94 12.36 -26.25
C GLY A 64 -8.18 11.33 -25.41
N TRP A 65 -7.95 10.16 -26.00
CA TRP A 65 -7.28 9.02 -25.35
C TRP A 65 -5.88 9.31 -24.75
N PRO A 66 -5.04 10.22 -25.29
CA PRO A 66 -3.71 10.45 -24.71
C PRO A 66 -3.76 11.08 -23.31
N TYR A 67 -4.81 11.86 -23.01
CA TYR A 67 -4.96 12.55 -21.73
C TYR A 67 -5.18 11.61 -20.55
N ILE A 68 -5.69 10.41 -20.79
CA ILE A 68 -5.81 9.37 -19.76
C ILE A 68 -4.44 9.05 -19.18
N PHE A 69 -3.42 8.91 -20.03
CA PHE A 69 -2.05 8.62 -19.61
C PHE A 69 -1.41 9.79 -18.86
N TYR A 70 -1.65 11.04 -19.29
CA TYR A 70 -1.12 12.21 -18.59
C TYR A 70 -1.74 12.38 -17.19
N ILE A 71 -3.07 12.25 -17.09
CA ILE A 71 -3.78 12.43 -15.82
C ILE A 71 -3.41 11.32 -14.83
N THR A 72 -3.47 10.06 -15.25
CA THR A 72 -3.12 8.92 -14.39
C THR A 72 -1.65 8.90 -14.01
N GLY A 73 -0.75 9.29 -14.93
CA GLY A 73 0.67 9.43 -14.65
C GLY A 73 0.99 10.50 -13.61
N ILE A 74 0.40 11.69 -13.73
CA ILE A 74 0.58 12.78 -12.75
C ILE A 74 0.01 12.37 -11.39
N MET A 75 -1.18 11.77 -11.37
CA MET A 75 -1.79 11.28 -10.13
C MET A 75 -0.92 10.21 -9.45
N GLY A 76 -0.31 9.31 -10.23
CA GLY A 76 0.64 8.32 -9.73
C GLY A 76 1.89 8.96 -9.14
N LEU A 77 2.46 10.00 -9.79
CA LEU A 77 3.62 10.72 -9.25
C LEU A 77 3.31 11.43 -7.93
N ILE A 78 2.15 12.07 -7.83
CA ILE A 78 1.69 12.70 -6.58
C ILE A 78 1.55 11.64 -5.49
N TRP A 79 0.92 10.50 -5.81
CA TRP A 79 0.79 9.39 -4.87
C TRP A 79 2.15 8.85 -4.41
N CYS A 80 3.11 8.67 -5.31
CA CYS A 80 4.48 8.26 -4.97
C CYS A 80 5.16 9.28 -4.04
N ALA A 81 4.98 10.58 -4.27
CA ALA A 81 5.54 11.62 -3.42
C ALA A 81 4.92 11.58 -2.00
N VAL A 82 3.60 11.42 -1.91
CA VAL A 82 2.90 11.26 -0.63
C VAL A 82 3.41 10.00 0.08
N TRP A 83 3.52 8.88 -0.63
CA TRP A 83 4.00 7.61 -0.07
C TRP A 83 5.42 7.74 0.50
N TRP A 84 6.32 8.44 -0.20
CA TRP A 84 7.70 8.67 0.27
C TRP A 84 7.76 9.49 1.57
N ILE A 85 6.84 10.46 1.72
CA ILE A 85 6.79 11.32 2.91
C ILE A 85 6.19 10.56 4.09
N VAL A 86 5.09 9.84 3.85
CA VAL A 86 4.27 9.21 4.89
C VAL A 86 4.80 7.83 5.33
N VAL A 87 5.25 7.00 4.40
CA VAL A 87 5.65 5.61 4.69
C VAL A 87 7.15 5.52 4.86
N LYS A 88 7.59 5.08 6.05
CA LYS A 88 9.00 4.81 6.35
C LYS A 88 9.27 3.30 6.33
N ASP A 89 10.45 2.90 5.85
CA ASP A 89 10.83 1.49 5.71
C ASP A 89 11.00 0.76 7.06
N LYS A 90 11.25 1.52 8.13
CA LYS A 90 11.39 1.01 9.49
C LYS A 90 10.43 1.73 10.42
N PRO A 91 9.71 1.00 11.28
CA PRO A 91 8.87 1.62 12.31
C PRO A 91 9.69 2.44 13.31
N GLU A 92 11.00 2.17 13.43
CA GLU A 92 11.91 2.94 14.31
C GLU A 92 12.24 4.34 13.80
N ASP A 93 12.06 4.60 12.50
CA ASP A 93 12.37 5.88 11.86
C ASP A 93 11.12 6.76 11.71
N ASP A 94 9.96 6.31 12.18
CA ASP A 94 8.71 7.08 12.13
C ASP A 94 8.51 7.93 13.40
N PRO A 95 8.48 9.27 13.31
CA PRO A 95 8.23 10.14 14.45
C PRO A 95 6.79 10.05 15.01
N HIS A 96 5.86 9.38 14.33
CA HIS A 96 4.47 9.22 14.78
C HIS A 96 4.20 7.89 15.50
N ILE A 97 5.18 6.98 15.59
CA ILE A 97 4.96 5.72 16.32
C ILE A 97 5.03 5.96 17.83
N SER A 98 4.06 5.42 18.57
CA SER A 98 4.11 5.45 20.03
C SER A 98 5.23 4.54 20.53
N SER A 99 5.97 4.97 21.55
CA SER A 99 7.01 4.15 22.20
C SER A 99 6.48 2.80 22.72
N GLU A 100 5.18 2.72 23.01
CA GLU A 100 4.50 1.48 23.40
C GLU A 100 4.32 0.51 22.22
N GLU A 101 4.01 1.03 21.02
CA GLU A 101 3.85 0.23 19.79
C GLU A 101 5.19 -0.28 19.27
N LEU A 102 6.22 0.56 19.34
CA LEU A 102 7.58 0.17 18.93
C LEU A 102 8.11 -0.96 19.83
N LYS A 103 7.88 -0.88 21.14
CA LYS A 103 8.25 -1.93 22.10
C LYS A 103 7.49 -3.23 21.82
N PHE A 104 6.19 -3.15 21.53
CA PHE A 104 5.38 -4.29 21.11
C PHE A 104 5.91 -4.91 19.82
N LEU A 105 6.15 -4.14 18.76
CA LEU A 105 6.69 -4.68 17.51
C LEU A 105 8.07 -5.34 17.71
N LYS A 106 8.96 -4.75 18.52
CA LYS A 106 10.28 -5.35 18.81
C LYS A 106 10.18 -6.64 19.63
N GLU A 107 9.36 -6.67 20.68
CA GLU A 107 9.17 -7.85 21.53
C GLU A 107 8.56 -9.03 20.76
N TYR A 108 7.71 -8.75 19.77
CA TYR A 108 7.12 -9.77 18.88
C TYR A 108 8.05 -10.19 17.73
N LEU A 109 8.91 -9.30 17.22
CA LEU A 109 9.88 -9.64 16.17
C LEU A 109 11.07 -10.44 16.71
N ASP A 110 11.49 -10.18 17.96
CA ASP A 110 12.54 -10.94 18.66
C ASP A 110 12.01 -12.21 19.36
N GLY A 111 10.73 -12.22 19.74
CA GLY A 111 10.06 -13.37 20.38
C GLY A 111 9.59 -14.41 19.37
N GLY A 112 10.31 -15.53 19.27
CA GLY A 112 9.82 -16.75 18.60
C GLY A 112 8.47 -17.23 19.18
N PRO A 113 7.78 -18.17 18.51
CA PRO A 113 6.34 -18.45 18.62
C PRO A 113 5.90 -19.13 19.94
N ASN A 114 6.20 -18.54 21.10
CA ASN A 114 5.86 -19.07 22.42
C ASN A 114 5.03 -18.08 23.24
N ASP A 115 3.72 -18.32 23.24
CA ASP A 115 2.91 -18.60 24.43
C ASP A 115 2.67 -17.58 25.55
N THR A 116 2.79 -16.27 25.31
CA THR A 116 2.09 -15.29 26.18
C THR A 116 1.40 -14.21 25.37
N ILE A 117 0.18 -14.51 24.92
CA ILE A 117 -0.71 -13.54 24.27
C ILE A 117 -1.55 -12.86 25.38
N PRO A 118 -1.24 -11.62 25.81
CA PRO A 118 -2.14 -10.90 26.69
C PRO A 118 -3.48 -10.64 25.98
N LYS A 119 -4.55 -11.11 26.62
CA LYS A 119 -5.92 -11.23 26.06
C LYS A 119 -6.69 -9.91 25.91
N HIS A 120 -6.06 -8.78 26.20
CA HIS A 120 -6.69 -7.47 26.14
C HIS A 120 -5.67 -6.43 25.68
N ILE A 121 -5.74 -6.05 24.40
CA ILE A 121 -4.94 -4.97 23.85
C ILE A 121 -5.92 -3.99 23.20
N ILE A 122 -5.93 -2.75 23.69
CA ILE A 122 -6.72 -1.66 23.12
C ILE A 122 -5.92 -1.12 21.95
N TYR A 123 -6.43 -1.34 20.74
CA TYR A 123 -5.79 -0.80 19.54
C TYR A 123 -6.12 0.70 19.41
N PRO A 124 -5.22 1.52 18.83
CA PRO A 124 -5.43 2.97 18.68
C PRO A 124 -6.72 3.33 17.94
N TRP A 125 -7.18 2.45 17.04
CA TRP A 125 -8.41 2.58 16.26
C TRP A 125 -9.64 1.89 16.88
N ASP A 126 -9.56 1.43 18.14
CA ASP A 126 -10.70 0.90 18.91
C ASP A 126 -11.40 1.97 19.75
N LYS A 127 -10.86 3.19 19.76
CA LYS A 127 -11.38 4.32 20.52
C LYS A 127 -12.33 5.17 19.69
#